data_AF-A0A1I6P566-F1
#
_entry.id   AF-A0A1I6P566-F1
#
_cell.length_a   1.000
_cell.length_b   1.000
_cell.length_c   1.000
_cell.angle_alpha   90.00
_cell.angle_beta   90.00
_cell.angle_gamma   90.00
#
_symmetry.space_group_name_H-M   'P 1'
#
loop_
_entity.id
_entity.type
_entity.pdbx_description
1 polymer ?
#
loop_
_entity_poly.entity_id
_entity_poly.type
_entity_poly.pdbx_seq_one_letter_code
_entity_poly.pdbx_strand_id
1 'polypeptide(L)'
;MKHSYNKIHYDWLYRPTGDPFADVGGFALKEFSKRYPDLDILEIIMKATDIYVDRWGGKINPFFLNSKITQPAFSLERKKEETKKYFLGLITEEVPGQLGICRITGEKTKLYPAGRDNTVLSGSGTLVNFHHTFQEGIMLSKEIIIRYHFLPLGCELLLGKVAVIHSNNSEITELFASGCCSRNLSAIGSNHSDGILKSQARSAGTALFRFAGQVVTNTKKNIDEESSQYTISLYHFTNFGASPDVQIYVLPFEIFTFYRIIQSNDTLKKQWNEFTSRYYGNSEYKKAVYNEVERVYIYNDKNSSIKIQGDDFKFWRNTIYERLINGQSIVPHLLRYIREHELSWDLIKLYELNIRKMKKETLSKIEQMAEYILASNNEHGIKKAIKKLDGVKSSFDLRRFVLRDIVAKYYNEENNEAIVTIEDYAEYLFPDTNSWQETRDVLLISIYQKMHERKMHVETELSEDDELNEEN
;
A
#
# COMPACT_ATOMS: atom_id res chain seq x y z
N MET A 1 -26.61 3.82 18.96
CA MET A 1 -26.57 5.16 19.57
C MET A 1 -27.97 5.72 19.54
N LYS A 2 -28.39 6.35 20.64
CA LYS A 2 -29.69 7.01 20.78
C LYS A 2 -29.72 8.35 20.05
N HIS A 3 -30.79 8.63 19.32
CA HIS A 3 -30.97 9.87 18.56
C HIS A 3 -31.71 10.93 19.40
N SER A 4 -31.00 11.55 20.35
CA SER A 4 -31.58 12.53 21.29
C SER A 4 -31.58 13.98 20.80
N TYR A 5 -30.85 14.32 19.73
CA TYR A 5 -30.68 15.70 19.28
C TYR A 5 -31.24 15.91 17.87
N ASN A 6 -32.34 16.64 17.75
CA ASN A 6 -33.07 16.86 16.49
C ASN A 6 -32.29 17.70 15.45
N LYS A 7 -31.26 18.44 15.88
CA LYS A 7 -30.45 19.30 15.01
C LYS A 7 -29.25 18.59 14.38
N ILE A 8 -29.09 17.28 14.62
CA ILE A 8 -28.01 16.48 14.05
C ILE A 8 -28.55 15.69 12.87
N HIS A 9 -27.85 15.76 11.73
CA HIS A 9 -28.14 14.89 10.60
C HIS A 9 -27.40 13.57 10.79
N TYR A 10 -28.01 12.62 11.49
CA TYR A 10 -27.35 11.37 11.92
C TYR A 10 -26.77 10.55 10.75
N ASP A 11 -27.39 10.56 9.57
CA ASP A 11 -26.85 9.89 8.38
C ASP A 11 -25.47 10.45 7.99
N TRP A 12 -25.28 11.76 8.14
CA TRP A 12 -24.02 12.45 7.90
C TRP A 12 -22.98 12.23 9.00
N LEU A 13 -23.21 11.38 10.01
CA LEU A 13 -22.14 10.90 10.89
C LEU A 13 -21.35 9.74 10.28
N TYR A 14 -21.93 9.00 9.32
CA TYR A 14 -21.34 7.76 8.79
C TYR A 14 -21.25 7.71 7.26
N ARG A 15 -22.08 8.49 6.54
CA ARG A 15 -22.13 8.48 5.09
C ARG A 15 -20.77 8.79 4.45
N PRO A 16 -20.26 7.99 3.50
CA PRO A 16 -19.02 8.30 2.78
C PRO A 16 -19.11 9.67 2.10
N THR A 17 -18.00 10.41 2.14
CA THR A 17 -17.88 11.78 1.61
C THR A 17 -16.80 11.87 0.53
N GLY A 18 -15.86 10.92 0.50
CA GLY A 18 -14.66 11.00 -0.33
C GLY A 18 -13.50 11.71 0.34
N ASP A 19 -13.72 12.40 1.47
CA ASP A 19 -12.63 12.93 2.30
C ASP A 19 -12.06 11.79 3.17
N PRO A 20 -10.75 11.47 3.06
CA PRO A 20 -10.16 10.31 3.72
C PRO A 20 -10.21 10.40 5.25
N PHE A 21 -10.10 11.61 5.80
CA PHE A 21 -10.04 11.82 7.24
C PHE A 21 -11.44 11.83 7.85
N ALA A 22 -12.39 12.52 7.21
CA ALA A 22 -13.78 12.52 7.66
C ALA A 22 -14.39 11.12 7.54
N ASP A 23 -14.11 10.38 6.46
CA ASP A 23 -14.66 9.03 6.27
C ASP A 23 -14.12 8.06 7.32
N VAL A 24 -12.80 8.03 7.55
CA VAL A 24 -12.21 7.17 8.60
C VAL A 24 -12.70 7.55 9.99
N GLY A 25 -12.82 8.85 10.30
CA GLY A 25 -13.40 9.32 11.55
C GLY A 25 -14.87 8.91 11.72
N GLY A 26 -15.66 8.98 10.66
CA GLY A 26 -17.06 8.53 10.63
C GLY A 26 -17.20 7.03 10.86
N PHE A 27 -16.40 6.21 10.18
CA PHE A 27 -16.41 4.76 10.39
C PHE A 27 -15.90 4.35 11.78
N ALA A 28 -14.90 5.06 12.32
CA ALA A 28 -14.47 4.87 13.69
C ALA A 28 -15.59 5.19 14.68
N LEU A 29 -16.32 6.29 14.49
CA LEU A 29 -17.52 6.61 15.28
C LEU A 29 -18.59 5.52 15.14
N LYS A 30 -18.82 5.01 13.92
CA LYS A 30 -19.78 3.93 13.66
C LYS A 30 -19.44 2.71 14.51
N GLU A 31 -18.21 2.22 14.43
CA GLU A 31 -17.74 1.06 15.19
C GLU A 31 -17.74 1.31 16.71
N PHE A 32 -17.28 2.48 17.15
CA PHE A 32 -17.27 2.85 18.56
C PHE A 32 -18.69 2.87 19.15
N SER A 33 -19.65 3.46 18.42
CA SER A 33 -21.03 3.61 18.86
C SER A 33 -21.81 2.29 18.97
N LYS A 34 -21.40 1.23 18.25
CA LYS A 34 -22.01 -0.11 18.38
C LYS A 34 -21.84 -0.69 19.79
N ARG A 35 -20.78 -0.29 20.51
CA ARG A 35 -20.49 -0.77 21.87
C ARG A 35 -21.30 -0.05 22.95
N TYR A 36 -21.93 1.05 22.58
CA TYR A 36 -22.66 1.92 23.48
C TYR A 36 -24.00 2.32 22.83
N PRO A 37 -24.89 1.34 22.57
CA PRO A 37 -26.11 1.59 21.79
C PRO A 37 -27.05 2.59 22.46
N ASP A 38 -27.07 2.62 23.79
CA ASP A 38 -28.00 3.42 24.61
C ASP A 38 -27.56 4.88 24.81
N LEU A 39 -26.28 5.18 24.59
CA LEU A 39 -25.73 6.52 24.73
C LEU A 39 -26.16 7.42 23.57
N ASP A 40 -26.36 8.70 23.83
CA ASP A 40 -26.52 9.72 22.79
C ASP A 40 -25.17 10.23 22.23
N ILE A 41 -25.20 11.06 21.19
CA ILE A 41 -23.97 11.51 20.51
C ILE A 41 -23.04 12.32 21.41
N LEU A 42 -23.56 13.12 22.35
CA LEU A 42 -22.71 13.88 23.26
C LEU A 42 -22.03 12.93 24.26
N GLU A 43 -22.77 11.96 24.79
CA GLU A 43 -22.22 10.93 25.67
C GLU A 43 -21.16 10.08 24.95
N ILE A 44 -21.39 9.73 23.68
CA ILE A 44 -20.43 9.02 22.83
C ILE A 44 -19.14 9.85 22.63
N ILE A 45 -19.27 11.15 22.30
CA ILE A 45 -18.14 12.09 22.19
C ILE A 45 -17.35 12.15 23.51
N MET A 46 -18.05 12.20 24.64
CA MET A 46 -17.42 12.24 25.95
C MET A 46 -16.72 10.94 26.29
N LYS A 47 -17.26 9.77 25.90
CA LYS A 47 -16.55 8.48 26.06
C LYS A 47 -15.24 8.41 25.27
N ALA A 48 -15.21 8.93 24.05
CA ALA A 48 -13.95 9.07 23.31
C ALA A 48 -13.00 10.07 23.98
N THR A 49 -13.53 11.18 24.49
CA THR A 49 -12.76 12.19 25.23
C THR A 49 -12.11 11.62 26.49
N ASP A 50 -12.82 10.78 27.25
CA ASP A 50 -12.28 10.10 28.44
C ASP A 50 -11.08 9.24 28.06
N ILE A 51 -11.12 8.52 26.93
CA ILE A 51 -9.97 7.76 26.43
C ILE A 51 -8.81 8.72 26.13
N TYR A 52 -9.06 9.78 25.37
CA TYR A 52 -8.01 10.70 24.96
C TYR A 52 -7.35 11.41 26.14
N VAL A 53 -8.12 11.78 27.16
CA VAL A 53 -7.64 12.51 28.33
C VAL A 53 -7.07 11.57 29.39
N ASP A 54 -7.84 10.57 29.82
CA ASP A 54 -7.48 9.75 30.99
C ASP A 54 -6.50 8.64 30.65
N ARG A 55 -6.66 8.02 29.48
CA ARG A 55 -5.79 6.91 29.05
C ARG A 55 -4.57 7.40 28.30
N TRP A 56 -4.75 8.40 27.44
CA TRP A 56 -3.66 8.89 26.58
C TRP A 56 -3.05 10.22 27.05
N GLY A 57 -3.50 10.78 28.18
CA GLY A 57 -2.94 12.01 28.77
C GLY A 57 -3.13 13.26 27.90
N GLY A 58 -4.09 13.25 26.98
CA GLY A 58 -4.32 14.28 25.98
C GLY A 58 -3.28 14.34 24.87
N LYS A 59 -2.48 13.27 24.68
CA LYS A 59 -1.38 13.22 23.68
C LYS A 59 -1.88 12.86 22.27
N ILE A 60 -2.81 13.65 21.74
CA ILE A 60 -3.33 13.52 20.36
C ILE A 60 -2.87 14.66 19.43
N ASN A 61 -1.77 15.32 19.80
CA ASN A 61 -1.12 16.40 19.04
C ASN A 61 -0.79 16.07 17.58
N PRO A 62 -0.50 14.81 17.18
CA PRO A 62 -0.34 14.47 15.77
C PRO A 62 -1.59 14.74 14.91
N PHE A 63 -2.76 14.85 15.53
CA PHE A 63 -4.04 15.17 14.87
C PHE A 63 -4.42 16.63 15.08
N PHE A 64 -4.47 17.07 16.35
CA PHE A 64 -5.01 18.39 16.70
C PHE A 64 -4.02 19.23 17.50
N LEU A 65 -3.81 20.47 17.08
CA LEU A 65 -2.96 21.44 17.78
C LEU A 65 -3.82 22.46 18.51
N ASN A 66 -3.53 22.68 19.80
CA ASN A 66 -4.25 23.64 20.64
C ASN A 66 -5.78 23.38 20.73
N SER A 67 -6.22 22.15 20.47
CA SER A 67 -7.58 21.70 20.77
C SER A 67 -7.89 21.79 22.26
N LYS A 68 -9.17 21.67 22.62
CA LYS A 68 -9.61 21.59 24.02
C LYS A 68 -8.97 20.41 24.79
N ILE A 69 -8.53 19.37 24.09
CA ILE A 69 -7.86 18.18 24.67
C ILE A 69 -6.34 18.35 24.75
N THR A 70 -5.74 19.04 23.79
CA THR A 70 -4.28 19.15 23.67
C THR A 70 -3.72 20.44 24.27
N GLN A 71 -4.58 21.35 24.72
CA GLN A 71 -4.20 22.63 25.35
C GLN A 71 -3.34 22.40 26.61
N PRO A 72 -2.05 22.79 26.60
CA PRO A 72 -1.17 22.58 27.76
C PRO A 72 -1.60 23.33 29.02
N ALA A 73 -2.28 24.47 28.86
CA ALA A 73 -2.76 25.29 29.99
C ALA A 73 -3.96 24.68 30.74
N PHE A 74 -4.54 23.58 30.26
CA PHE A 74 -5.70 22.94 30.87
C PHE A 74 -5.28 21.70 31.67
N SER A 75 -5.80 21.58 32.90
CA SER A 75 -5.78 20.32 33.64
C SER A 75 -6.60 19.25 32.92
N LEU A 76 -6.40 17.97 33.25
CA LEU A 76 -7.15 16.86 32.63
C LEU A 76 -8.67 17.04 32.74
N GLU A 77 -9.17 17.42 33.93
CA GLU A 77 -10.61 17.69 34.11
C GLU A 77 -11.08 18.89 33.28
N ARG A 78 -10.32 20.00 33.27
CA ARG A 78 -10.66 21.17 32.46
C ARG A 78 -10.70 20.85 30.96
N LYS A 79 -9.86 19.94 30.47
CA LYS A 79 -9.90 19.46 29.08
C LYS A 79 -11.25 18.80 28.76
N LYS A 80 -11.77 17.97 29.66
CA LYS A 80 -13.09 17.32 29.50
C LYS A 80 -14.22 18.34 29.53
N GLU A 81 -14.21 19.25 30.49
CA GLU A 81 -15.24 20.30 30.63
C GLU A 81 -15.33 21.19 29.38
N GLU A 82 -14.18 21.69 28.91
CA GLU A 82 -14.09 22.54 27.72
C GLU A 82 -14.48 21.79 26.44
N THR A 83 -14.13 20.51 26.34
CA THR A 83 -14.53 19.65 25.22
C THR A 83 -16.04 19.43 25.22
N LYS A 84 -16.64 19.12 26.38
CA LYS A 84 -18.09 18.97 26.54
C LYS A 84 -18.81 20.25 26.14
N LYS A 85 -18.36 21.40 26.64
CA LYS A 85 -18.94 22.71 26.33
C LYS A 85 -18.89 23.00 24.83
N TYR A 86 -17.77 22.72 24.19
CA TYR A 86 -17.58 22.92 22.75
C TYR A 86 -18.57 22.07 21.93
N PHE A 87 -18.59 20.75 22.14
CA PHE A 87 -19.47 19.86 21.37
C PHE A 87 -20.95 20.05 21.68
N LEU A 88 -21.32 20.29 22.95
CA LEU A 88 -22.70 20.61 23.30
C LEU A 88 -23.17 21.84 22.53
N GLY A 89 -22.38 22.93 22.54
CA GLY A 89 -22.72 24.14 21.82
C GLY A 89 -22.77 23.99 20.30
N LEU A 90 -21.98 23.08 19.71
CA LEU A 90 -22.11 22.72 18.29
C LEU A 90 -23.43 21.98 18.04
N ILE A 91 -23.72 20.95 18.83
CA ILE A 91 -24.91 20.09 18.68
C ILE A 91 -26.21 20.89 18.87
N THR A 92 -26.25 21.77 19.88
CA THR A 92 -27.41 22.65 20.15
C THR A 92 -27.43 23.90 19.26
N GLU A 93 -26.36 24.12 18.49
CA GLU A 93 -26.13 25.29 17.62
C GLU A 93 -26.04 26.64 18.36
N GLU A 94 -25.71 26.63 19.64
CA GLU A 94 -25.44 27.83 20.44
C GLU A 94 -24.12 28.51 20.06
N VAL A 95 -23.17 27.76 19.49
CA VAL A 95 -21.94 28.33 18.93
C VAL A 95 -22.28 29.16 17.68
N PRO A 96 -21.71 30.37 17.52
CA PRO A 96 -21.85 31.16 16.30
C PRO A 96 -21.42 30.34 15.07
N GLY A 97 -22.28 30.29 14.07
CA GLY A 97 -22.01 29.60 12.81
C GLY A 97 -22.76 30.30 11.68
N GLN A 98 -22.28 30.12 10.45
CA GLN A 98 -22.83 30.77 9.26
C GLN A 98 -23.53 29.76 8.37
N LEU A 99 -24.66 30.15 7.76
CA LEU A 99 -25.31 29.31 6.75
C LEU A 99 -24.45 29.28 5.48
N GLY A 100 -24.17 28.09 4.96
CA GLY A 100 -23.38 27.92 3.75
C GLY A 100 -23.39 26.48 3.26
N ILE A 101 -22.51 26.16 2.30
CA ILE A 101 -22.30 24.80 1.79
C ILE A 101 -21.08 24.20 2.49
N CYS A 102 -21.26 23.07 3.18
CA CYS A 102 -20.19 22.35 3.84
C CYS A 102 -19.17 21.86 2.81
N ARG A 103 -17.88 22.12 3.03
CA ARG A 103 -16.83 21.78 2.07
C ARG A 103 -16.64 20.27 1.83
N ILE A 104 -17.03 19.45 2.80
CA ILE A 104 -16.88 17.98 2.73
C ILE A 104 -18.19 17.30 2.31
N THR A 105 -19.33 17.66 2.91
CA THR A 105 -20.60 16.99 2.59
C THR A 105 -21.31 17.56 1.37
N GLY A 106 -20.99 18.80 0.96
CA GLY A 106 -21.75 19.52 -0.08
C GLY A 106 -23.13 20.00 0.37
N GLU A 107 -23.51 19.76 1.63
CA GLU A 107 -24.84 20.12 2.15
C GLU A 107 -24.92 21.59 2.52
N LYS A 108 -26.09 22.20 2.24
CA LYS A 108 -26.41 23.53 2.73
C LYS A 108 -26.87 23.46 4.19
N THR A 109 -26.04 23.93 5.12
CA THR A 109 -26.30 23.83 6.56
C THR A 109 -25.58 24.95 7.34
N LYS A 110 -25.71 24.95 8.68
CA LYS A 110 -24.94 25.82 9.57
C LYS A 110 -23.50 25.30 9.66
N LEU A 111 -22.55 26.16 9.32
CA LEU A 111 -21.13 25.85 9.22
C LEU A 111 -20.34 26.53 10.32
N TYR A 112 -19.28 25.85 10.73
CA TYR A 112 -18.37 26.28 11.77
C TYR A 112 -16.94 26.29 11.22
N PRO A 113 -16.11 27.26 11.64
CA PRO A 113 -14.71 27.30 11.22
C PRO A 113 -13.98 26.09 11.80
N ALA A 114 -13.25 25.39 10.94
CA ALA A 114 -12.49 24.21 11.30
C ALA A 114 -11.01 24.42 10.94
N GLY A 115 -10.18 24.50 11.96
CA GLY A 115 -8.74 24.72 11.86
C GLY A 115 -7.96 23.57 12.47
N ARG A 116 -6.65 23.74 12.61
CA ARG A 116 -5.74 22.71 13.13
C ARG A 116 -6.09 22.18 14.54
N ASP A 117 -6.98 22.85 15.27
CA ASP A 117 -7.46 22.49 16.60
C ASP A 117 -8.61 21.48 16.59
N ASN A 118 -9.29 21.29 15.47
CA ASN A 118 -10.43 20.37 15.33
C ASN A 118 -10.46 19.60 13.99
N THR A 119 -9.48 19.82 13.12
CA THR A 119 -9.24 19.11 11.86
C THR A 119 -7.74 18.87 11.65
N VAL A 120 -7.38 18.10 10.61
CA VAL A 120 -5.98 17.81 10.26
C VAL A 120 -5.59 18.52 8.96
N LEU A 121 -4.30 18.83 8.80
CA LEU A 121 -3.73 19.44 7.58
C LEU A 121 -4.42 20.74 7.16
N SER A 122 -4.97 21.47 8.14
CA SER A 122 -5.62 22.77 7.95
C SER A 122 -4.77 23.89 8.58
N GLY A 123 -4.94 25.10 8.07
CA GLY A 123 -4.19 26.27 8.53
C GLY A 123 -4.56 26.72 9.94
N SER A 124 -3.77 27.64 10.49
CA SER A 124 -4.09 28.30 11.76
C SER A 124 -4.99 29.51 11.54
N GLY A 125 -6.06 29.64 12.33
CA GLY A 125 -6.96 30.81 12.27
C GLY A 125 -6.31 32.17 12.57
N THR A 126 -5.04 32.21 13.00
CA THR A 126 -4.28 33.47 13.20
C THR A 126 -3.69 34.04 11.91
N LEU A 127 -3.64 33.25 10.83
CA LEU A 127 -3.01 33.61 9.56
C LEU A 127 -4.04 33.62 8.42
N VAL A 128 -5.24 34.15 8.68
CA VAL A 128 -6.35 34.24 7.69
C VAL A 128 -5.96 34.91 6.37
N ASN A 129 -4.94 35.76 6.38
CA ASN A 129 -4.39 36.42 5.19
C ASN A 129 -3.86 35.43 4.14
N PHE A 130 -3.56 34.19 4.54
CA PHE A 130 -3.09 33.12 3.65
C PHE A 130 -4.19 32.10 3.32
N HIS A 131 -5.41 32.29 3.80
CA HIS A 131 -6.55 31.45 3.47
C HIS A 131 -7.33 32.05 2.31
N HIS A 132 -7.69 31.23 1.32
CA HIS A 132 -8.63 31.64 0.28
C HIS A 132 -9.92 32.12 0.96
N THR A 133 -10.37 33.33 0.65
CA THR A 133 -11.57 34.00 1.22
C THR A 133 -11.46 34.56 2.65
N PHE A 134 -10.26 34.70 3.23
CA PHE A 134 -10.06 35.27 4.57
C PHE A 134 -10.85 34.56 5.69
N GLN A 135 -11.14 33.26 5.51
CA GLN A 135 -11.86 32.46 6.49
C GLN A 135 -10.91 31.98 7.59
N GLU A 136 -11.39 31.89 8.83
CA GLU A 136 -10.62 31.43 10.00
C GLU A 136 -10.27 29.93 9.97
N GLY A 137 -10.81 29.20 8.99
CA GLY A 137 -10.55 27.79 8.74
C GLY A 137 -11.41 27.25 7.60
N ILE A 138 -11.40 25.94 7.41
CA ILE A 138 -12.31 25.26 6.48
C ILE A 138 -13.72 25.28 7.08
N MET A 139 -14.71 25.73 6.31
CA MET A 139 -16.09 25.80 6.79
C MET A 139 -16.77 24.43 6.70
N LEU A 140 -17.05 23.80 7.85
CA LEU A 140 -17.57 22.45 7.95
C LEU A 140 -18.88 22.38 8.75
N SER A 141 -19.69 21.36 8.48
CA SER A 141 -20.85 21.05 9.32
C SER A 141 -20.39 20.44 10.66
N LYS A 142 -21.26 20.51 11.68
CA LYS A 142 -20.97 19.92 12.99
C LYS A 142 -20.77 18.41 12.93
N GLU A 143 -21.47 17.71 12.04
CA GLU A 143 -21.33 16.26 11.84
C GLU A 143 -19.90 15.92 11.41
N ILE A 144 -19.32 16.69 10.48
CA ILE A 144 -17.94 16.46 10.03
C ILE A 144 -16.94 16.78 11.13
N ILE A 145 -17.12 17.85 11.89
CA ILE A 145 -16.26 18.16 13.05
C ILE A 145 -16.31 17.03 14.09
N ILE A 146 -17.50 16.46 14.32
CA ILE A 146 -17.67 15.28 15.17
C ILE A 146 -16.90 14.08 14.59
N ARG A 147 -16.95 13.82 13.28
CA ARG A 147 -16.17 12.72 12.68
C ARG A 147 -14.67 12.88 12.90
N TYR A 148 -14.13 14.09 12.71
CA TYR A 148 -12.71 14.35 13.00
C TYR A 148 -12.36 13.99 14.44
N HIS A 149 -13.22 14.31 15.42
CA HIS A 149 -12.98 13.94 16.82
C HIS A 149 -12.71 12.44 17.02
N PHE A 150 -13.33 11.57 16.20
CA PHE A 150 -13.15 10.11 16.26
C PHE A 150 -12.01 9.57 15.39
N LEU A 151 -11.41 10.41 14.54
CA LEU A 151 -10.29 10.03 13.68
C LEU A 151 -9.14 9.33 14.43
N PRO A 152 -8.70 9.77 15.63
CA PRO A 152 -7.62 9.10 16.36
C PRO A 152 -7.90 7.61 16.68
N LEU A 153 -9.17 7.20 16.78
CA LEU A 153 -9.53 5.80 17.02
C LEU A 153 -9.53 4.97 15.73
N GLY A 154 -9.73 5.59 14.57
CA GLY A 154 -9.76 4.95 13.26
C GLY A 154 -8.40 4.81 12.57
N CYS A 155 -7.32 5.22 13.22
CA CYS A 155 -5.98 5.28 12.63
C CYS A 155 -4.96 4.43 13.39
N GLU A 156 -3.77 4.30 12.81
CA GLU A 156 -2.57 3.81 13.47
C GLU A 156 -1.37 4.74 13.24
N LEU A 157 -0.33 4.61 14.07
CA LEU A 157 0.95 5.29 13.90
C LEU A 157 1.91 4.39 13.13
N LEU A 158 2.28 4.80 11.92
CA LEU A 158 3.30 4.17 11.09
C LEU A 158 4.58 5.01 11.16
N LEU A 159 5.66 4.44 11.68
CA LEU A 159 6.95 5.13 11.83
C LEU A 159 6.82 6.52 12.51
N GLY A 160 5.96 6.61 13.54
CA GLY A 160 5.76 7.83 14.33
C GLY A 160 4.83 8.89 13.72
N LYS A 161 4.33 8.70 12.49
CA LYS A 161 3.31 9.55 11.86
C LYS A 161 1.97 8.82 11.78
N VAL A 162 0.88 9.56 11.63
CA VAL A 162 -0.46 9.01 11.48
C VAL A 162 -0.60 8.35 10.10
N ALA A 163 -1.19 7.16 10.09
CA ALA A 163 -1.54 6.40 8.91
C ALA A 163 -3.06 6.25 8.80
N VAL A 164 -3.61 6.74 7.69
CA VAL A 164 -5.03 6.64 7.32
C VAL A 164 -5.11 5.90 6.00
N ILE A 165 -5.89 4.82 5.93
CA ILE A 165 -6.18 4.14 4.67
C ILE A 165 -7.57 4.55 4.17
N HIS A 166 -7.64 4.91 2.90
CA HIS A 166 -8.86 5.24 2.19
C HIS A 166 -8.88 4.55 0.82
N SER A 167 -10.08 4.30 0.31
CA SER A 167 -10.31 3.67 -0.98
C SER A 167 -11.53 4.28 -1.65
N ASN A 168 -11.57 4.23 -2.97
CA ASN A 168 -12.77 4.51 -3.74
C ASN A 168 -13.92 3.52 -3.48
N ASN A 169 -13.64 2.39 -2.80
CA ASN A 169 -14.67 1.54 -2.20
C ASN A 169 -14.77 1.82 -0.69
N SER A 170 -15.94 2.30 -0.23
CA SER A 170 -16.17 2.66 1.16
C SER A 170 -16.09 1.48 2.12
N GLU A 171 -16.39 0.25 1.69
CA GLU A 171 -16.29 -0.94 2.53
C GLU A 171 -14.83 -1.26 2.89
N ILE A 172 -13.89 -1.00 1.98
CA ILE A 172 -12.46 -1.15 2.25
C ILE A 172 -12.00 -0.13 3.29
N THR A 173 -12.45 1.12 3.15
CA THR A 173 -12.16 2.19 4.14
C THR A 173 -12.77 1.85 5.50
N GLU A 174 -14.03 1.36 5.52
CA GLU A 174 -14.71 0.95 6.74
C GLU A 174 -14.01 -0.24 7.42
N LEU A 175 -13.52 -1.22 6.64
CA LEU A 175 -12.77 -2.36 7.16
C LEU A 175 -11.51 -1.91 7.91
N PHE A 176 -10.76 -0.96 7.34
CA PHE A 176 -9.58 -0.39 8.00
C PHE A 176 -9.95 0.36 9.28
N ALA A 177 -10.83 1.36 9.17
CA ALA A 177 -11.16 2.26 10.26
C ALA A 177 -11.80 1.52 11.44
N SER A 178 -12.74 0.61 11.14
CA SER A 178 -13.38 -0.24 12.15
C SER A 178 -12.35 -1.19 12.78
N GLY A 179 -11.48 -1.81 11.99
CA GLY A 179 -10.40 -2.67 12.50
C GLY A 179 -9.42 -1.94 13.42
N CYS A 180 -9.05 -0.69 13.12
CA CYS A 180 -8.26 0.16 14.00
C CYS A 180 -9.01 0.51 15.28
N CYS A 181 -10.28 0.91 15.18
CA CYS A 181 -11.12 1.22 16.33
C CYS A 181 -11.26 0.01 17.26
N SER A 182 -11.58 -1.16 16.73
CA SER A 182 -11.76 -2.36 17.53
C SER A 182 -10.47 -2.79 18.25
N ARG A 183 -9.30 -2.67 17.58
CA ARG A 183 -7.97 -2.93 18.18
C ARG A 183 -7.61 -1.91 19.27
N ASN A 184 -7.83 -0.62 19.03
CA ASN A 184 -7.65 0.43 20.04
C ASN A 184 -8.45 0.11 21.30
N LEU A 185 -9.74 -0.18 21.14
CA LEU A 185 -10.62 -0.45 22.27
C LEU A 185 -10.28 -1.76 22.99
N SER A 186 -9.82 -2.79 22.27
CA SER A 186 -9.30 -4.01 22.90
C SER A 186 -8.07 -3.71 23.75
N ALA A 187 -7.12 -2.92 23.23
CA ALA A 187 -5.90 -2.56 23.96
C ALA A 187 -6.21 -1.70 25.21
N ILE A 188 -7.20 -0.80 25.11
CA ILE A 188 -7.71 -0.01 26.24
C ILE A 188 -8.36 -0.92 27.28
N GLY A 189 -9.21 -1.86 26.87
CA GLY A 189 -9.88 -2.81 27.76
C GLY A 189 -8.90 -3.72 28.50
N SER A 190 -7.78 -4.08 27.85
CA SER A 190 -6.70 -4.84 28.47
C SER A 190 -5.70 -3.98 29.25
N ASN A 191 -5.90 -2.66 29.38
CA ASN A 191 -4.98 -1.72 30.04
C ASN A 191 -3.56 -1.67 29.44
N HIS A 192 -3.43 -1.94 28.14
CA HIS A 192 -2.17 -1.95 27.37
C HIS A 192 -2.04 -0.75 26.42
N SER A 193 -3.00 0.18 26.40
CA SER A 193 -2.99 1.36 25.54
C SER A 193 -2.55 2.61 26.31
N ASP A 194 -1.40 3.15 25.94
CA ASP A 194 -0.83 4.42 26.42
C ASP A 194 -0.94 5.56 25.39
N GLY A 195 -1.55 5.29 24.25
CA GLY A 195 -1.70 6.20 23.12
C GLY A 195 -2.38 5.54 21.92
N ILE A 196 -2.30 6.23 20.78
CA ILE A 196 -2.82 5.77 19.49
C ILE A 196 -2.15 4.44 19.12
N LEU A 197 -2.95 3.54 18.53
CA LEU A 197 -2.49 2.25 17.99
C LEU A 197 -1.21 2.41 17.17
N LYS A 198 -0.21 1.57 17.40
CA LYS A 198 1.04 1.56 16.63
C LYS A 198 0.97 0.47 15.56
N SER A 199 1.30 0.82 14.32
CA SER A 199 1.45 -0.16 13.24
C SER A 199 2.67 -1.04 13.53
N GLN A 200 2.56 -2.32 13.23
CA GLN A 200 3.70 -3.24 13.30
C GLN A 200 4.62 -3.07 12.08
N ALA A 201 4.06 -2.61 10.95
CA ALA A 201 4.79 -2.41 9.71
C ALA A 201 5.89 -1.34 9.87
N ARG A 202 7.02 -1.57 9.18
CA ARG A 202 8.20 -0.71 9.18
C ARG A 202 8.38 0.07 7.88
N SER A 203 7.39 0.03 6.99
CA SER A 203 7.37 0.77 5.72
C SER A 203 5.95 0.93 5.19
N ALA A 204 5.74 1.88 4.28
CA ALA A 204 4.45 2.14 3.65
C ALA A 204 4.03 1.00 2.71
N GLY A 205 4.96 0.46 1.90
CA GLY A 205 4.70 -0.67 1.01
C GLY A 205 4.26 -1.90 1.80
N THR A 206 4.99 -2.25 2.86
CA THR A 206 4.58 -3.37 3.72
C THR A 206 3.22 -3.10 4.38
N ALA A 207 2.96 -1.91 4.91
CA ALA A 207 1.66 -1.59 5.50
C ALA A 207 0.50 -1.77 4.49
N LEU A 208 0.65 -1.23 3.28
CA LEU A 208 -0.34 -1.33 2.21
C LEU A 208 -0.59 -2.79 1.79
N PHE A 209 0.44 -3.59 1.55
CA PHE A 209 0.26 -4.99 1.13
C PHE A 209 -0.26 -5.88 2.26
N ARG A 210 0.09 -5.61 3.52
CA ARG A 210 -0.50 -6.30 4.67
C ARG A 210 -1.98 -5.99 4.78
N PHE A 211 -2.39 -4.74 4.58
CA PHE A 211 -3.80 -4.38 4.54
C PHE A 211 -4.51 -4.96 3.31
N ALA A 212 -3.90 -4.92 2.13
CA ALA A 212 -4.44 -5.55 0.92
C ALA A 212 -4.71 -7.05 1.14
N GLY A 213 -3.83 -7.77 1.83
CA GLY A 213 -4.06 -9.17 2.22
C GLY A 213 -5.26 -9.36 3.14
N GLN A 214 -5.51 -8.41 4.06
CA GLN A 214 -6.72 -8.40 4.89
C GLN A 214 -7.97 -8.14 4.06
N VAL A 215 -7.91 -7.19 3.11
CA VAL A 215 -9.01 -6.94 2.18
C VAL A 215 -9.33 -8.22 1.43
N VAL A 216 -8.36 -8.81 0.73
CA VAL A 216 -8.55 -10.06 -0.04
C VAL A 216 -9.12 -11.18 0.84
N THR A 217 -8.71 -11.30 2.09
CA THR A 217 -9.21 -12.34 2.99
C THR A 217 -10.66 -12.10 3.44
N ASN A 218 -11.02 -10.86 3.79
CA ASN A 218 -12.33 -10.52 4.34
C ASN A 218 -13.41 -10.32 3.26
N THR A 219 -13.01 -10.09 2.01
CA THR A 219 -13.92 -9.71 0.93
C THR A 219 -14.14 -10.79 -0.12
N LYS A 220 -13.59 -12.01 0.09
CA LYS A 220 -13.72 -13.18 -0.81
C LYS A 220 -15.15 -13.55 -1.25
N LYS A 221 -16.19 -12.95 -0.65
CA LYS A 221 -17.59 -13.27 -0.91
C LYS A 221 -18.38 -12.20 -1.69
N ASN A 222 -17.91 -10.95 -1.77
CA ASN A 222 -18.75 -9.82 -2.22
C ASN A 222 -18.08 -8.88 -3.25
N ILE A 223 -16.87 -9.19 -3.70
CA ILE A 223 -16.19 -8.36 -4.72
C ILE A 223 -16.49 -8.96 -6.09
N ASP A 224 -17.38 -8.32 -6.84
CA ASP A 224 -17.62 -8.67 -8.25
C ASP A 224 -16.30 -8.56 -9.04
N GLU A 225 -15.91 -9.64 -9.71
CA GLU A 225 -14.65 -9.73 -10.46
C GLU A 225 -14.60 -8.71 -11.61
N GLU A 226 -15.75 -8.35 -12.19
CA GLU A 226 -15.87 -7.51 -13.37
C GLU A 226 -15.88 -5.99 -13.10
N SER A 227 -16.11 -5.54 -11.86
CA SER A 227 -16.35 -4.11 -11.55
C SER A 227 -15.31 -3.43 -10.64
N SER A 228 -14.30 -4.17 -10.19
CA SER A 228 -13.51 -3.81 -9.01
C SER A 228 -12.21 -3.06 -9.31
N GLN A 229 -12.31 -1.84 -9.84
CA GLN A 229 -11.18 -0.92 -9.98
C GLN A 229 -10.82 -0.25 -8.64
N TYR A 230 -10.46 -1.06 -7.64
CA TYR A 230 -10.20 -0.55 -6.30
C TYR A 230 -8.79 -0.01 -6.15
N THR A 231 -8.71 1.27 -5.79
CA THR A 231 -7.47 1.92 -5.41
C THR A 231 -7.42 2.03 -3.90
N ILE A 232 -6.27 1.74 -3.30
CA ILE A 232 -6.06 1.87 -1.85
C ILE A 232 -4.96 2.91 -1.63
N SER A 233 -5.28 3.97 -0.90
CA SER A 233 -4.36 5.06 -0.59
C SER A 233 -4.07 5.10 0.90
N LEU A 234 -2.79 5.21 1.23
CA LEU A 234 -2.28 5.44 2.58
C LEU A 234 -1.84 6.90 2.70
N TYR A 235 -2.57 7.67 3.49
CA TYR A 235 -2.21 9.03 3.88
C TYR A 235 -1.35 8.94 5.14
N HIS A 236 -0.06 9.24 4.98
CA HIS A 236 0.96 9.19 6.02
C HIS A 236 1.35 10.60 6.43
N PHE A 237 0.79 11.09 7.54
CA PHE A 237 0.86 12.51 7.87
C PHE A 237 1.16 12.79 9.34
N THR A 238 1.57 14.02 9.61
CA THR A 238 1.62 14.58 10.96
C THR A 238 1.11 16.01 10.92
N ASN A 239 0.26 16.38 11.88
CA ASN A 239 -0.18 17.75 12.07
C ASN A 239 0.68 18.48 13.13
N PHE A 240 1.90 18.02 13.40
CA PHE A 240 2.77 18.63 14.41
C PHE A 240 3.25 20.01 13.96
N GLY A 241 3.07 21.04 14.81
CA GLY A 241 3.08 22.44 14.37
C GLY A 241 4.40 22.97 13.83
N ALA A 242 5.54 22.37 14.19
CA ALA A 242 6.85 22.77 13.66
C ALA A 242 7.14 22.19 12.27
N SER A 243 6.48 21.09 11.90
CA SER A 243 6.79 20.33 10.69
C SER A 243 5.57 19.52 10.25
N PRO A 244 4.44 20.17 9.90
CA PRO A 244 3.31 19.46 9.33
C PRO A 244 3.74 18.87 7.99
N ASP A 245 3.38 17.62 7.74
CA ASP A 245 3.82 16.88 6.55
C ASP A 245 2.78 15.83 6.19
N VAL A 246 2.66 15.54 4.90
CA VAL A 246 1.80 14.49 4.37
C VAL A 246 2.46 13.85 3.15
N GLN A 247 2.55 12.52 3.20
CA GLN A 247 2.93 11.68 2.07
C GLN A 247 1.77 10.76 1.74
N ILE A 248 1.47 10.63 0.45
CA ILE A 248 0.38 9.78 -0.02
C ILE A 248 1.00 8.64 -0.82
N TYR A 249 0.81 7.42 -0.32
CA TYR A 249 1.22 6.20 -1.01
C TYR A 249 -0.03 5.56 -1.61
N VAL A 250 0.05 5.15 -2.87
CA VAL A 250 -1.09 4.57 -3.58
C VAL A 250 -0.73 3.15 -3.99
N LEU A 251 -1.62 2.22 -3.70
CA LEU A 251 -1.67 0.90 -4.33
C LEU A 251 -2.69 1.00 -5.48
N PRO A 252 -2.23 1.14 -6.74
CA PRO A 252 -3.10 1.27 -7.90
C PRO A 252 -3.96 0.02 -8.09
N PHE A 253 -5.10 0.18 -8.77
CA PHE A 253 -6.04 -0.92 -8.96
C PHE A 253 -5.45 -2.08 -9.75
N GLU A 254 -4.53 -1.84 -10.68
CA GLU A 254 -3.84 -2.88 -11.45
C GLU A 254 -3.01 -3.76 -10.54
N ILE A 255 -2.29 -3.14 -9.60
CA ILE A 255 -1.42 -3.85 -8.65
C ILE A 255 -2.27 -4.58 -7.61
N PHE A 256 -3.33 -3.96 -7.11
CA PHE A 256 -4.27 -4.63 -6.21
C PHE A 256 -4.96 -5.82 -6.88
N THR A 257 -5.37 -5.68 -8.15
CA THR A 257 -5.97 -6.77 -8.94
C THR A 257 -4.99 -7.91 -9.16
N PHE A 258 -3.76 -7.60 -9.58
CA PHE A 258 -2.67 -8.57 -9.70
C PHE A 258 -2.46 -9.33 -8.38
N TYR A 259 -2.34 -8.60 -7.27
CA TYR A 259 -2.15 -9.19 -5.95
C TYR A 259 -3.34 -10.08 -5.55
N ARG A 260 -4.57 -9.64 -5.78
CA ARG A 260 -5.79 -10.42 -5.50
C ARG A 260 -5.81 -11.74 -6.29
N ILE A 261 -5.52 -11.69 -7.59
CA ILE A 261 -5.49 -12.89 -8.45
C ILE A 261 -4.47 -13.89 -7.89
N ILE A 262 -3.25 -13.43 -7.58
CA ILE A 262 -2.21 -14.26 -6.98
C ILE A 262 -2.66 -14.86 -5.66
N GLN A 263 -3.23 -14.06 -4.76
CA GLN A 263 -3.64 -14.52 -3.43
C GLN A 263 -4.86 -15.44 -3.44
N SER A 264 -5.58 -15.53 -4.58
CA SER A 264 -6.75 -16.39 -4.76
C SER A 264 -6.41 -17.76 -5.34
N ASN A 265 -5.22 -17.92 -5.94
CA ASN A 265 -4.71 -19.19 -6.44
C ASN A 265 -3.63 -19.73 -5.50
N ASP A 266 -3.82 -20.92 -4.92
CA ASP A 266 -2.91 -21.45 -3.90
C ASP A 266 -1.46 -21.66 -4.40
N THR A 267 -1.30 -22.09 -5.66
CA THR A 267 0.02 -22.29 -6.27
C THR A 267 0.73 -20.96 -6.47
N LEU A 268 0.07 -19.99 -7.09
CA LEU A 268 0.64 -18.66 -7.33
C LEU A 268 0.92 -17.93 -6.02
N LYS A 269 0.02 -18.04 -5.03
CA LYS A 269 0.18 -17.49 -3.70
C LYS A 269 1.43 -18.04 -3.01
N LYS A 270 1.65 -19.36 -3.06
CA LYS A 270 2.84 -19.98 -2.47
C LYS A 270 4.12 -19.43 -3.10
N GLN A 271 4.20 -19.46 -4.44
CA GLN A 271 5.36 -18.97 -5.18
C GLN A 271 5.62 -17.48 -4.94
N TRP A 272 4.57 -16.65 -4.96
CA TRP A 272 4.69 -15.22 -4.67
C TRP A 272 5.21 -14.93 -3.25
N ASN A 273 4.71 -15.67 -2.26
CA ASN A 273 5.16 -15.51 -0.89
C ASN A 273 6.62 -15.96 -0.72
N GLU A 274 7.02 -17.08 -1.35
CA GLU A 274 8.41 -17.55 -1.35
C GLU A 274 9.37 -16.56 -2.03
N PHE A 275 8.95 -15.97 -3.16
CA PHE A 275 9.66 -14.89 -3.83
C PHE A 275 9.81 -13.65 -2.94
N THR A 276 8.69 -13.08 -2.48
CA THR A 276 8.70 -11.82 -1.71
C THR A 276 9.38 -11.95 -0.35
N SER A 277 9.39 -13.13 0.26
CA SER A 277 10.05 -13.39 1.54
C SER A 277 11.55 -13.12 1.55
N ARG A 278 12.22 -13.11 0.39
CA ARG A 278 13.65 -12.83 0.27
C ARG A 278 14.02 -11.37 0.31
N TYR A 279 13.04 -10.49 0.10
CA TYR A 279 13.26 -9.06 -0.10
C TYR A 279 12.83 -8.23 1.10
N TYR A 280 12.69 -8.84 2.28
CA TYR A 280 12.53 -8.11 3.52
C TYR A 280 13.88 -7.61 4.03
N GLY A 281 13.93 -6.33 4.40
CA GLY A 281 15.11 -5.66 4.92
C GLY A 281 14.80 -4.86 6.18
N ASN A 282 15.75 -4.88 7.12
CA ASN A 282 15.66 -4.13 8.37
C ASN A 282 16.98 -3.43 8.66
N SER A 283 16.90 -2.17 9.09
CA SER A 283 18.06 -1.35 9.43
C SER A 283 18.86 -1.85 10.63
N GLU A 284 18.23 -2.61 11.52
CA GLU A 284 18.86 -3.26 12.68
C GLU A 284 19.64 -4.51 12.26
N TYR A 285 19.15 -5.24 11.26
CA TYR A 285 19.69 -6.51 10.80
C TYR A 285 20.19 -6.44 9.35
N LYS A 286 21.02 -5.44 9.01
CA LYS A 286 21.42 -5.12 7.62
C LYS A 286 22.10 -6.26 6.85
N LYS A 287 22.64 -7.27 7.54
CA LYS A 287 23.34 -8.43 6.96
C LYS A 287 22.60 -9.74 7.16
N ALA A 288 21.33 -9.69 7.54
CA ALA A 288 20.55 -10.91 7.68
C ALA A 288 20.30 -11.53 6.31
N VAL A 289 20.54 -12.83 6.20
CA VAL A 289 20.34 -13.60 4.97
C VAL A 289 19.11 -14.49 5.14
N TYR A 290 18.25 -14.53 4.13
CA TYR A 290 17.08 -15.38 4.16
C TYR A 290 17.49 -16.85 3.96
N ASN A 291 17.13 -17.70 4.92
CA ASN A 291 17.24 -19.15 4.81
C ASN A 291 15.91 -19.72 4.35
N GLU A 292 15.90 -20.34 3.18
CA GLU A 292 14.69 -20.79 2.51
C GLU A 292 14.13 -22.09 3.07
N VAL A 293 15.00 -22.96 3.56
CA VAL A 293 14.63 -24.26 4.13
C VAL A 293 13.87 -24.05 5.44
N GLU A 294 14.44 -23.20 6.30
CA GLU A 294 13.83 -22.87 7.59
C GLU A 294 12.79 -21.76 7.49
N ARG A 295 12.76 -21.02 6.37
CA ARG A 295 11.92 -19.83 6.13
C ARG A 295 12.10 -18.74 7.18
N VAL A 296 13.35 -18.52 7.57
CA VAL A 296 13.76 -17.52 8.58
C VAL A 296 14.88 -16.64 8.04
N TYR A 297 15.03 -15.45 8.62
CA TYR A 297 16.26 -14.68 8.41
C TYR A 297 17.31 -15.09 9.44
N ILE A 298 18.54 -15.31 8.99
CA ILE A 298 19.69 -15.60 9.85
C ILE A 298 20.57 -14.35 9.88
N TYR A 299 20.72 -13.77 11.07
CA TYR A 299 21.64 -12.67 11.32
C TYR A 299 22.83 -13.18 12.14
N ASN A 300 24.02 -13.10 11.57
CA ASN A 300 25.26 -13.46 12.26
C ASN A 300 25.96 -12.19 12.74
N ASP A 301 26.03 -12.00 14.05
CA ASP A 301 26.92 -11.03 14.69
C ASP A 301 28.18 -11.75 15.19
N LYS A 302 29.23 -10.98 15.54
CA LYS A 302 30.57 -11.46 15.92
C LYS A 302 30.56 -12.62 16.93
N ASN A 303 29.56 -12.67 17.81
CA ASN A 303 29.45 -13.68 18.88
C ASN A 303 28.12 -14.46 18.90
N SER A 304 27.18 -14.23 17.98
CA SER A 304 25.87 -14.91 18.02
C SER A 304 25.19 -15.00 16.66
N SER A 305 24.46 -16.09 16.44
CA SER A 305 23.57 -16.29 15.28
C SER A 305 22.12 -16.22 15.75
N ILE A 306 21.37 -15.26 15.22
CA ILE A 306 19.97 -15.01 15.57
C ILE A 306 19.09 -15.47 14.41
N LYS A 307 18.12 -16.34 14.70
CA LYS A 307 17.08 -16.74 13.75
C LYS A 307 15.84 -15.90 13.96
N ILE A 308 15.39 -15.22 12.92
CA ILE A 308 14.27 -14.28 12.94
C ILE A 308 13.11 -14.91 12.18
N GLN A 309 12.00 -15.11 12.89
CA GLN A 309 10.87 -15.89 12.39
C GLN A 309 9.99 -15.08 11.43
N GLY A 310 9.18 -15.80 10.64
CA GLY A 310 8.20 -15.23 9.71
C GLY A 310 7.29 -14.18 10.34
N ASP A 311 6.88 -14.40 11.58
CA ASP A 311 6.01 -13.48 12.30
C ASP A 311 6.69 -12.15 12.65
N ASP A 312 8.02 -12.11 12.70
CA ASP A 312 8.80 -10.92 13.01
C ASP A 312 9.17 -10.16 11.73
N PHE A 313 9.74 -10.86 10.74
CA PHE A 313 10.26 -10.19 9.53
C PHE A 313 9.16 -9.77 8.55
N LYS A 314 7.96 -10.35 8.60
CA LYS A 314 6.84 -9.99 7.69
C LYS A 314 6.41 -8.53 7.79
N PHE A 315 6.86 -7.81 8.81
CA PHE A 315 6.61 -6.39 9.02
C PHE A 315 7.76 -5.47 8.63
N TRP A 316 8.91 -6.03 8.26
CA TRP A 316 10.06 -5.27 7.78
C TRP A 316 9.76 -4.56 6.45
N ARG A 317 10.65 -3.68 6.00
CA ARG A 317 10.54 -3.07 4.66
C ARG A 317 10.69 -4.16 3.62
N ASN A 318 9.80 -4.22 2.64
CA ASN A 318 9.93 -5.18 1.53
C ASN A 318 10.19 -4.45 0.22
N THR A 319 11.34 -4.71 -0.41
CA THR A 319 11.77 -4.00 -1.64
C THR A 319 10.81 -4.23 -2.80
N ILE A 320 10.21 -5.42 -2.92
CA ILE A 320 9.23 -5.71 -3.98
C ILE A 320 7.98 -4.86 -3.79
N TYR A 321 7.46 -4.78 -2.57
CA TYR A 321 6.27 -3.97 -2.27
C TYR A 321 6.52 -2.47 -2.50
N GLU A 322 7.69 -1.96 -2.11
CA GLU A 322 8.09 -0.58 -2.39
C GLU A 322 8.20 -0.30 -3.89
N ARG A 323 8.82 -1.20 -4.67
CA ARG A 323 8.91 -1.04 -6.13
C ARG A 323 7.54 -1.01 -6.79
N LEU A 324 6.64 -1.90 -6.37
CA LEU A 324 5.27 -1.96 -6.91
C LEU A 324 4.51 -0.66 -6.67
N ILE A 325 4.46 -0.14 -5.44
CA ILE A 325 3.73 1.11 -5.16
C ILE A 325 4.37 2.34 -5.84
N ASN A 326 5.65 2.28 -6.19
CA ASN A 326 6.37 3.34 -6.88
C ASN A 326 6.39 3.14 -8.42
N GLY A 327 5.66 2.16 -8.97
CA GLY A 327 5.60 1.90 -10.41
C GLY A 327 6.90 1.38 -11.04
N GLN A 328 7.86 0.95 -10.21
CA GLN A 328 9.15 0.43 -10.63
C GLN A 328 9.03 -1.04 -11.05
N SER A 329 9.82 -1.43 -12.04
CA SER A 329 9.88 -2.84 -12.46
C SER A 329 10.48 -3.74 -11.38
N ILE A 330 9.90 -4.94 -11.25
CA ILE A 330 10.45 -6.04 -10.44
C ILE A 330 10.99 -7.17 -11.32
N VAL A 331 10.99 -7.03 -12.65
CA VAL A 331 11.51 -8.05 -13.58
C VAL A 331 12.96 -8.44 -13.30
N PRO A 332 13.89 -7.51 -12.98
CA PRO A 332 15.23 -7.91 -12.59
C PRO A 332 15.26 -8.81 -11.36
N HIS A 333 14.31 -8.64 -10.43
CA HIS A 333 14.21 -9.44 -9.21
C HIS A 333 13.63 -10.82 -9.52
N LEU A 334 12.62 -10.87 -10.40
CA LEU A 334 12.04 -12.12 -10.91
C LEU A 334 13.09 -12.93 -11.70
N LEU A 335 13.90 -12.27 -12.54
CA LEU A 335 15.01 -12.89 -13.28
C LEU A 335 16.07 -13.45 -12.33
N ARG A 336 16.49 -12.67 -11.32
CA ARG A 336 17.43 -13.15 -10.31
C ARG A 336 16.89 -14.37 -9.56
N TYR A 337 15.61 -14.35 -9.20
CA TYR A 337 14.96 -15.45 -8.49
C TYR A 337 14.87 -16.72 -9.34
N ILE A 338 14.40 -16.61 -10.58
CA ILE A 338 14.12 -17.75 -11.44
C ILE A 338 15.38 -18.48 -11.92
N ARG A 339 16.55 -17.84 -11.87
CA ARG A 339 17.83 -18.50 -12.17
C ARG A 339 18.11 -19.69 -11.26
N GLU A 340 17.61 -19.64 -10.03
CA GLU A 340 17.86 -20.66 -9.01
C GLU A 340 16.58 -21.40 -8.58
N HIS A 341 15.39 -20.83 -8.87
CA HIS A 341 14.12 -21.32 -8.33
C HIS A 341 13.05 -21.45 -9.40
N GLU A 342 12.18 -22.44 -9.23
CA GLU A 342 11.01 -22.60 -10.08
C GLU A 342 10.00 -21.48 -9.80
N LEU A 343 9.49 -20.86 -10.86
CA LEU A 343 8.48 -19.82 -10.79
C LEU A 343 7.47 -20.02 -11.93
N SER A 344 6.17 -19.96 -11.63
CA SER A 344 5.15 -20.14 -12.66
C SER A 344 5.22 -19.03 -13.70
N TRP A 345 5.19 -19.44 -14.96
CA TRP A 345 5.07 -18.52 -16.07
C TRP A 345 3.76 -17.72 -16.05
N ASP A 346 2.69 -18.27 -15.47
CA ASP A 346 1.43 -17.54 -15.28
C ASP A 346 1.60 -16.32 -14.37
N LEU A 347 2.46 -16.41 -13.34
CA LEU A 347 2.78 -15.29 -12.47
C LEU A 347 3.47 -14.17 -13.25
N ILE A 348 4.43 -14.53 -14.10
CA ILE A 348 5.16 -13.59 -14.97
C ILE A 348 4.21 -12.96 -15.98
N LYS A 349 3.40 -13.76 -16.67
CA LYS A 349 2.37 -13.28 -17.60
C LYS A 349 1.41 -12.29 -16.94
N LEU A 350 0.92 -12.61 -15.75
CA LEU A 350 0.03 -11.72 -14.99
C LEU A 350 0.70 -10.39 -14.66
N TYR A 351 1.98 -10.42 -14.30
CA TYR A 351 2.74 -9.20 -14.01
C TYR A 351 2.97 -8.36 -15.27
N GLU A 352 3.47 -8.97 -16.33
CA GLU A 352 3.80 -8.28 -17.59
C GLU A 352 2.57 -7.68 -18.26
N LEU A 353 1.47 -8.42 -18.34
CA LEU A 353 0.23 -7.95 -18.96
C LEU A 353 -0.45 -6.85 -18.14
N ASN A 354 -0.61 -7.05 -16.82
CA ASN A 354 -1.45 -6.18 -16.02
C ASN A 354 -0.70 -4.96 -15.48
N ILE A 355 0.58 -5.11 -15.14
CA ILE A 355 1.39 -4.06 -14.51
C ILE A 355 2.32 -3.40 -15.52
N ARG A 356 3.09 -4.17 -16.30
CA ARG A 356 4.02 -3.60 -17.31
C ARG A 356 3.35 -3.22 -18.63
N LYS A 357 2.09 -3.64 -18.83
CA LYS A 357 1.30 -3.40 -20.05
C LYS A 357 1.97 -3.96 -21.30
N MET A 358 2.72 -5.04 -21.17
CA MET A 358 3.28 -5.76 -22.30
C MET A 358 2.13 -6.38 -23.12
N LYS A 359 2.26 -6.38 -24.46
CA LYS A 359 1.27 -7.00 -25.35
C LYS A 359 1.31 -8.53 -25.21
N LYS A 360 0.16 -9.20 -25.39
CA LYS A 360 0.09 -10.68 -25.34
C LYS A 360 0.92 -11.31 -26.46
N GLU A 361 0.94 -10.67 -27.61
CA GLU A 361 1.69 -11.03 -28.81
C GLU A 361 3.21 -10.99 -28.53
N THR A 362 3.69 -9.97 -27.80
CA THR A 362 5.09 -9.89 -27.35
C THR A 362 5.46 -11.09 -26.49
N LEU A 363 4.64 -11.42 -25.48
CA LEU A 363 4.89 -12.57 -24.60
C LEU A 363 4.88 -13.89 -25.37
N SER A 364 3.91 -14.08 -26.28
CA SER A 364 3.84 -15.27 -27.13
C SER A 364 5.09 -15.41 -28.00
N LYS A 365 5.61 -14.30 -28.54
CA LYS A 365 6.84 -14.32 -29.35
C LYS A 365 8.07 -14.63 -28.52
N ILE A 366 8.15 -14.08 -27.30
CA ILE A 366 9.22 -14.40 -26.34
C ILE A 366 9.21 -15.90 -26.01
N GLU A 367 8.05 -16.48 -25.73
CA GLU A 367 7.92 -17.92 -25.46
C GLU A 367 8.39 -18.77 -26.64
N GLN A 368 8.00 -18.40 -27.87
CA GLN A 368 8.41 -19.09 -29.09
C GLN A 368 9.93 -19.04 -29.28
N MET A 369 10.56 -17.88 -29.03
CA MET A 369 12.00 -17.72 -29.10
C MET A 369 12.74 -18.54 -28.03
N ALA A 370 12.25 -18.54 -26.79
CA ALA A 370 12.82 -19.34 -25.71
C ALA A 370 12.73 -20.85 -26.02
N GLU A 371 11.58 -21.30 -26.50
CA GLU A 371 11.35 -22.69 -26.93
C GLU A 371 12.35 -23.10 -28.03
N TYR A 372 12.54 -22.25 -29.03
CA TYR A 372 13.50 -22.49 -30.10
C TYR A 372 14.94 -22.56 -29.60
N ILE A 373 15.34 -21.67 -28.70
CA ILE A 373 16.70 -21.68 -28.12
C ILE A 373 16.95 -23.01 -27.41
N LEU A 374 15.98 -23.55 -26.68
CA LEU A 374 16.12 -24.82 -25.99
C LEU A 374 16.07 -26.03 -26.93
N ALA A 375 15.25 -25.99 -27.98
CA ALA A 375 15.09 -27.10 -28.92
C ALA A 375 16.27 -27.23 -29.90
N SER A 376 16.83 -26.10 -30.35
CA SER A 376 17.87 -26.08 -31.38
C SER A 376 19.30 -26.18 -30.83
N ASN A 377 19.50 -26.17 -29.51
CA ASN A 377 20.81 -26.15 -28.88
C ASN A 377 20.97 -27.29 -27.87
N ASN A 378 22.19 -27.84 -27.80
CA ASN A 378 22.61 -28.64 -26.66
C ASN A 378 22.91 -27.73 -25.44
N GLU A 379 23.23 -28.32 -24.29
CA GLU A 379 23.53 -27.57 -23.05
C GLU A 379 24.59 -26.48 -23.25
N HIS A 380 25.64 -26.74 -24.03
CA HIS A 380 26.68 -25.76 -24.33
C HIS A 380 26.14 -24.58 -25.16
N GLY A 381 25.31 -24.84 -26.16
CA GLY A 381 24.67 -23.81 -26.97
C GLY A 381 23.69 -22.97 -26.16
N ILE A 382 22.91 -23.58 -25.25
CA ILE A 382 22.02 -22.88 -24.33
C ILE A 382 22.83 -21.96 -23.40
N LYS A 383 23.90 -22.47 -22.78
CA LYS A 383 24.81 -21.67 -21.94
C LYS A 383 25.35 -20.45 -22.68
N LYS A 384 25.75 -20.63 -23.95
CA LYS A 384 26.27 -19.55 -24.80
C LYS A 384 25.19 -18.51 -25.13
N ALA A 385 23.96 -18.95 -25.39
CA ALA A 385 22.83 -18.06 -25.65
C ALA A 385 22.50 -17.20 -24.43
N ILE A 386 22.42 -17.81 -23.24
CA ILE A 386 22.18 -17.10 -21.96
C ILE A 386 23.30 -16.08 -21.71
N LYS A 387 24.58 -16.51 -21.75
CA LYS A 387 25.72 -15.61 -21.53
C LYS A 387 25.73 -14.41 -22.48
N LYS A 388 25.33 -14.64 -23.74
CA LYS A 388 25.23 -13.57 -24.73
C LYS A 388 24.08 -12.61 -24.44
N LEU A 389 22.93 -13.12 -24.01
CA LEU A 389 21.78 -12.32 -23.57
C LEU A 389 22.10 -11.48 -22.33
N ASP A 390 22.72 -12.08 -21.30
CA ASP A 390 23.15 -11.35 -20.10
C ASP A 390 24.13 -10.22 -20.44
N GLY A 391 25.03 -10.46 -21.40
CA GLY A 391 26.00 -9.48 -21.89
C GLY A 391 25.43 -8.37 -22.78
N VAL A 392 24.14 -8.37 -23.10
CA VAL A 392 23.50 -7.33 -23.92
C VAL A 392 23.45 -6.00 -23.14
N LYS A 393 24.14 -4.98 -23.66
CA LYS A 393 24.21 -3.63 -23.07
C LYS A 393 23.41 -2.57 -23.82
N SER A 394 22.85 -2.90 -24.98
CA SER A 394 22.07 -1.97 -25.81
C SER A 394 20.94 -2.66 -26.58
N SER A 395 19.96 -1.87 -27.04
CA SER A 395 18.90 -2.35 -27.93
C SER A 395 19.46 -2.94 -29.23
N PHE A 396 20.54 -2.35 -29.76
CA PHE A 396 21.22 -2.86 -30.96
C PHE A 396 21.77 -4.27 -30.76
N ASP A 397 22.40 -4.52 -29.60
CA ASP A 397 22.95 -5.84 -29.27
C ASP A 397 21.84 -6.89 -29.15
N LEU A 398 20.70 -6.53 -28.54
CA LEU A 398 19.54 -7.42 -28.43
C LEU A 398 18.97 -7.75 -29.82
N ARG A 399 18.79 -6.73 -30.67
CA ARG A 399 18.34 -6.90 -32.06
C ARG A 399 19.27 -7.82 -32.83
N ARG A 400 20.59 -7.65 -32.65
CA ARG A 400 21.60 -8.47 -33.30
C ARG A 400 21.57 -9.92 -32.80
N PHE A 401 21.32 -10.13 -31.51
CA PHE A 401 21.11 -11.46 -30.95
C PHE A 401 19.91 -12.14 -31.61
N VAL A 402 18.75 -11.48 -31.63
CA VAL A 402 17.53 -12.02 -32.26
C VAL A 402 17.78 -12.35 -33.73
N LEU A 403 18.38 -11.43 -34.50
CA LEU A 403 18.60 -11.67 -35.93
C LEU A 403 19.62 -12.78 -36.21
N ARG A 404 20.73 -12.85 -35.48
CA ARG A 404 21.82 -13.79 -35.79
C ARG A 404 21.67 -15.16 -35.14
N ASP A 405 21.22 -15.20 -33.89
CA ASP A 405 21.23 -16.41 -33.07
C ASP A 405 19.87 -17.11 -33.07
N ILE A 406 18.80 -16.39 -33.45
CA ILE A 406 17.45 -16.95 -33.58
C ILE A 406 17.05 -17.01 -35.05
N VAL A 407 16.83 -15.86 -35.71
CA VAL A 407 16.25 -15.81 -37.05
C VAL A 407 17.12 -16.48 -38.11
N ALA A 408 18.40 -16.11 -38.20
CA ALA A 408 19.30 -16.69 -39.20
C ALA A 408 19.52 -18.19 -38.98
N LYS A 409 19.59 -18.64 -37.72
CA LYS A 409 19.75 -20.06 -37.40
C LYS A 409 18.49 -20.86 -37.77
N TYR A 410 17.31 -20.34 -37.42
CA TYR A 410 16.02 -20.94 -37.75
C TYR A 410 15.81 -21.10 -39.25
N TYR A 411 16.19 -20.09 -40.03
CA TYR A 411 16.14 -20.14 -41.50
C TYR A 411 17.11 -21.18 -42.08
N ASN A 412 18.34 -21.26 -41.54
CA ASN A 412 19.34 -22.24 -42.01
C ASN A 412 18.97 -23.69 -41.69
N GLU A 413 18.02 -23.92 -40.77
CA GLU A 413 17.44 -25.23 -40.46
C GLU A 413 16.28 -25.60 -41.42
N GLU A 414 16.11 -24.85 -42.52
CA GLU A 414 15.13 -25.09 -43.60
C GLU A 414 13.66 -25.08 -43.12
N ASN A 415 13.36 -24.32 -42.07
CA ASN A 415 11.98 -24.12 -41.63
C ASN A 415 11.19 -23.29 -42.66
N ASN A 416 9.95 -23.71 -42.94
CA ASN A 416 9.10 -23.09 -43.97
C ASN A 416 8.49 -21.74 -43.56
N GLU A 417 8.47 -21.44 -42.27
CA GLU A 417 7.86 -20.22 -41.71
C GLU A 417 8.89 -19.30 -41.09
N ALA A 418 8.55 -18.02 -40.90
CA ALA A 418 9.41 -17.08 -40.19
C ALA A 418 9.15 -17.17 -38.67
N ILE A 419 10.18 -17.45 -37.88
CA ILE A 419 10.08 -17.41 -36.40
C ILE A 419 9.80 -15.99 -35.89
N VAL A 420 10.32 -14.97 -36.57
CA VAL A 420 10.07 -13.55 -36.30
C VAL A 420 9.77 -12.87 -37.63
N THR A 421 8.56 -12.33 -37.77
CA THR A 421 8.15 -11.50 -38.91
C THR A 421 8.58 -10.05 -38.73
N ILE A 422 8.41 -9.22 -39.78
CA ILE A 422 8.68 -7.77 -39.68
C ILE A 422 7.74 -7.12 -38.65
N GLU A 423 6.47 -7.54 -38.63
CA GLU A 423 5.50 -7.08 -37.64
C GLU A 423 5.91 -7.47 -36.23
N ASP A 424 6.30 -8.75 -36.01
CA ASP A 424 6.79 -9.19 -34.70
C ASP A 424 7.98 -8.36 -34.21
N TYR A 425 8.91 -8.08 -35.12
CA TYR A 425 10.11 -7.32 -34.81
C TYR A 425 9.80 -5.87 -34.44
N ALA A 426 9.00 -5.17 -35.26
CA ALA A 426 8.74 -3.75 -35.10
C ALA A 426 7.68 -3.44 -34.04
N GLU A 427 6.59 -4.21 -33.99
CA GLU A 427 5.41 -3.89 -33.18
C GLU A 427 5.40 -4.57 -31.80
N TYR A 428 6.12 -5.69 -31.65
CA TYR A 428 6.04 -6.53 -30.44
C TYR A 428 7.37 -6.64 -29.68
N LEU A 429 8.48 -6.97 -30.35
CA LEU A 429 9.77 -7.18 -29.70
C LEU A 429 10.55 -5.88 -29.46
N PHE A 430 10.45 -4.93 -30.38
CA PHE A 430 11.18 -3.66 -30.29
C PHE A 430 10.30 -2.43 -30.58
N PRO A 431 9.11 -2.29 -29.96
CA PRO A 431 8.29 -1.10 -30.15
C PRO A 431 8.94 0.11 -29.48
N ASP A 432 8.70 1.30 -30.02
CA ASP A 432 9.28 2.56 -29.52
C ASP A 432 8.91 2.88 -28.05
N THR A 433 7.87 2.25 -27.52
CA THR A 433 7.32 2.51 -26.18
C THR A 433 7.86 1.59 -25.08
N ASN A 434 8.49 0.46 -25.41
CA ASN A 434 8.91 -0.53 -24.41
C ASN A 434 10.42 -0.52 -24.18
N SER A 435 10.83 -0.80 -22.94
CA SER A 435 12.25 -0.99 -22.64
C SER A 435 12.74 -2.29 -23.28
N TRP A 436 13.75 -2.20 -24.13
CA TRP A 436 14.45 -3.38 -24.66
C TRP A 436 15.05 -4.24 -23.54
N GLN A 437 15.38 -3.64 -22.39
CA GLN A 437 15.86 -4.36 -21.20
C GLN A 437 14.78 -5.28 -20.65
N GLU A 438 13.52 -4.83 -20.65
CA GLU A 438 12.40 -5.69 -20.23
C GLU A 438 12.22 -6.87 -21.18
N THR A 439 12.28 -6.63 -22.49
CA THR A 439 12.15 -7.72 -23.47
C THR A 439 13.29 -8.74 -23.32
N ARG A 440 14.52 -8.27 -23.07
CA ARG A 440 15.68 -9.13 -22.78
C ARG A 440 15.45 -9.96 -21.51
N ASP A 441 15.04 -9.31 -20.43
CA ASP A 441 14.94 -9.96 -19.12
C ASP A 441 13.75 -10.95 -19.09
N VAL A 442 12.61 -10.61 -19.71
CA VAL A 442 11.48 -11.53 -19.86
C VAL A 442 11.83 -12.72 -20.77
N LEU A 443 12.66 -12.52 -21.81
CA LEU A 443 13.19 -13.63 -22.60
C LEU A 443 14.10 -14.55 -21.78
N LEU A 444 15.00 -13.98 -20.98
CA LEU A 444 15.82 -14.77 -20.06
C LEU A 444 14.96 -15.53 -19.05
N ILE A 445 13.95 -14.88 -18.46
CA ILE A 445 12.99 -15.54 -17.55
C ILE A 445 12.31 -16.71 -18.26
N SER A 446 11.83 -16.53 -19.50
CA SER A 446 11.17 -17.60 -20.25
C SER A 446 12.10 -18.80 -20.52
N ILE A 447 13.38 -18.54 -20.82
CA ILE A 447 14.39 -19.59 -21.00
C ILE A 447 14.59 -20.38 -19.69
N TYR A 448 14.85 -19.69 -18.57
CA TYR A 448 15.05 -20.34 -17.26
C TYR A 448 13.80 -21.09 -16.80
N GLN A 449 12.62 -20.51 -17.00
CA GLN A 449 11.34 -21.13 -16.65
C GLN A 449 11.17 -22.48 -17.37
N LYS A 450 11.36 -22.51 -18.70
CA LYS A 450 11.27 -23.74 -19.49
C LYS A 450 12.37 -24.75 -19.15
N MET A 451 13.56 -24.28 -18.76
CA MET A 451 14.63 -25.16 -18.28
C MET A 451 14.20 -25.88 -17.00
N HIS A 452 13.58 -25.18 -16.04
CA HIS A 452 13.03 -25.79 -14.83
C HIS A 452 11.93 -26.82 -15.14
N GLU A 453 11.00 -26.50 -16.05
CA GLU A 453 9.96 -27.46 -16.49
C GLU A 453 10.55 -28.75 -17.07
N ARG A 454 11.67 -28.64 -17.81
CA ARG A 454 12.39 -29.77 -18.39
C ARG A 454 13.39 -30.44 -17.44
N LYS A 455 13.53 -29.92 -16.21
CA LYS A 455 14.56 -30.34 -15.23
C LYS A 455 15.98 -30.30 -15.81
N MET A 456 16.24 -29.29 -16.64
CA MET A 456 17.54 -29.05 -17.25
C MET A 456 18.35 -28.11 -16.36
N HIS A 457 19.57 -28.52 -16.01
CA HIS A 457 20.51 -27.70 -15.25
C HIS A 457 21.72 -27.37 -16.13
N VAL A 458 21.95 -26.08 -16.35
CA VAL A 458 23.11 -25.58 -17.09
C VAL A 458 23.86 -24.65 -16.14
N GLU A 459 25.12 -24.98 -15.82
CA GLU A 459 25.95 -24.11 -14.98
C GLU A 459 26.19 -22.78 -15.69
N THR A 460 25.54 -21.71 -15.23
CA THR A 460 25.78 -20.34 -15.69
C THR A 460 26.55 -19.59 -14.60
N GLU A 461 27.76 -19.12 -14.90
CA GLU A 461 28.49 -18.18 -14.03
C GLU A 461 27.68 -16.88 -13.98
N LEU A 462 27.10 -16.56 -12.82
CA LEU A 462 26.43 -15.28 -12.58
C LEU A 462 27.51 -14.19 -12.54
N SER A 463 27.35 -13.12 -13.32
CA SER A 463 28.25 -11.98 -13.25
C SER A 463 28.04 -11.24 -11.92
N GLU A 464 29.12 -11.07 -11.14
CA GLU A 464 29.15 -10.40 -9.84
C GLU A 464 28.72 -8.91 -9.88
N ASP A 465 28.59 -8.31 -11.08
CA ASP A 465 28.20 -6.90 -11.27
C ASP A 465 26.75 -6.57 -10.81
N ASP A 466 25.92 -7.58 -10.50
CA ASP A 466 24.55 -7.39 -9.98
C ASP A 466 24.51 -7.09 -8.45
N GLU A 467 25.64 -7.10 -7.74
CA GLU A 467 25.69 -6.94 -6.27
C GLU A 467 25.78 -5.48 -5.76
N LEU A 468 25.94 -4.46 -6.62
CA LEU A 468 26.43 -3.14 -6.17
C LEU A 468 25.55 -1.90 -6.38
N ASN A 469 24.24 -2.01 -6.67
CA ASN A 469 23.38 -0.81 -6.80
C ASN A 469 22.09 -0.87 -5.96
N GLU A 470 22.19 -1.25 -4.68
CA GLU A 470 21.06 -1.20 -3.72
C GLU A 470 21.19 -0.12 -2.63
N GLU A 471 22.09 0.84 -2.78
CA GLU A 471 22.11 2.06 -1.94
C GLU A 471 21.69 3.28 -2.75
N ASN A 472 20.36 3.49 -2.83
CA ASN A 472 19.67 4.78 -2.61
C ASN A 472 18.14 4.61 -2.65
#